data_AF-A0A554GQS0-F1
#
_entry.id   AF-A0A554GQS0-F1
#
_cell.length_a   1.000
_cell.length_b   1.000
_cell.length_c   1.000
_cell.angle_alpha   90.00
_cell.angle_beta   90.00
_cell.angle_gamma   90.00
#
_symmetry.space_group_name_H-M   'P 1'
#
loop_
_entity.id
_entity.type
_entity.pdbx_description
1 polymer ?
#
loop_
_entity_poly.entity_id
_entity_poly.type
_entity_poly.pdbx_seq_one_letter_code
_entity_poly.pdbx_strand_id
1 'polypeptide(L)'
;MSAELLLAHADTHQPVLIEGLGEDAFADARPPGPAQTPKYLRAELGSLDDLLLQRWGIVVPEGPEGRHLLELVAPLRELRQREQGGEPILTLSVRSGLTGAEAHAWKAQGLGSEKVSEEDRPRYLLILGDLDAVSLEVQQALATDSLVGRIAFSDDAGYRAYVTKVLRWTEASGGAKAARLLFYTARDGTCATDLGHRKLMAPCLESSEERRRQGRLRIHPPEVLDELGYGQGTAVQRMLDFTARTEPGVLLSLSHGLGMPEQGWSSPEEQRALQGALLLTRDQRLTAEDVASVPFMSGGIWYGFACFSAGTPTRSAYAPWLRDLPSVTPNASRVVSLLPKPGERPFVSALPQAALANPAGPLAVMGHVDLAWSSSFNDHGRGRHARFFGVLGALAAGHRAGAALASLIRATNEASIVLNAGYHEERRMGDAGQLPRLPPAERAYQWLLYHDLASHVLLGDPAVRLPLAAFPGGHPGALGKHGRSRKAR
;
A
#
# COMPACT_ATOMS: atom_id res chain seq x y z
N MET A 1 -6.53 -25.69 38.98
CA MET A 1 -6.46 -24.22 38.83
C MET A 1 -7.75 -23.73 38.19
N SER A 2 -8.45 -22.78 38.80
CA SER A 2 -9.66 -22.19 38.23
C SER A 2 -9.32 -21.01 37.31
N ALA A 3 -10.04 -20.87 36.20
CA ALA A 3 -9.99 -19.65 35.39
C ALA A 3 -11.08 -18.69 35.88
N GLU A 4 -10.65 -17.53 36.39
CA GLU A 4 -11.55 -16.52 36.95
C GLU A 4 -12.01 -15.52 35.88
N LEU A 5 -13.30 -15.18 35.87
CA LEU A 5 -13.86 -14.15 35.00
C LEU A 5 -14.04 -12.84 35.79
N LEU A 6 -13.25 -11.83 35.44
CA LEU A 6 -13.26 -10.52 36.08
C LEU A 6 -14.31 -9.58 35.45
N LEU A 7 -15.56 -10.05 35.41
CA LEU A 7 -16.70 -9.31 34.86
C LEU A 7 -17.81 -9.26 35.90
N ALA A 8 -18.43 -8.09 36.08
CA ALA A 8 -19.55 -7.91 36.99
C ALA A 8 -20.73 -7.25 36.27
N HIS A 9 -21.94 -7.57 36.73
CA HIS A 9 -23.17 -6.92 36.29
C HIS A 9 -23.19 -5.46 36.75
N ALA A 10 -23.39 -4.52 35.83
CA ALA A 10 -23.29 -3.08 36.12
C ALA A 10 -24.42 -2.54 37.02
N ASP A 11 -25.53 -3.26 37.14
CA ASP A 11 -26.72 -2.88 37.92
C ASP A 11 -26.72 -3.51 39.32
N THR A 12 -26.27 -4.76 39.44
CA THR A 12 -26.23 -5.49 40.72
C THR A 12 -24.85 -5.49 41.37
N HIS A 13 -23.82 -5.08 40.62
CA HIS A 13 -22.40 -5.11 41.00
C HIS A 13 -21.90 -6.50 41.42
N GLN A 14 -22.63 -7.56 41.08
CA GLN A 14 -22.24 -8.94 41.36
C GLN A 14 -21.37 -9.48 40.21
N PRO A 15 -20.35 -10.31 40.51
CA PRO A 15 -19.57 -10.96 39.48
C PRO A 15 -20.48 -11.88 38.63
N VAL A 16 -20.23 -11.88 37.32
CA VAL A 16 -20.99 -12.68 36.33
C VAL A 16 -20.77 -14.17 36.54
N LEU A 17 -19.57 -14.56 36.99
CA LEU A 17 -19.29 -15.89 37.49
C LEU A 17 -18.90 -15.80 38.96
N ILE A 18 -19.70 -16.46 39.80
CA ILE A 18 -19.49 -16.51 41.25
C ILE A 18 -18.35 -17.47 41.61
N GLU A 19 -18.18 -18.53 40.82
CA GLU A 19 -17.09 -19.49 40.93
C GLU A 19 -16.38 -19.58 39.56
N GLY A 20 -15.04 -19.56 39.58
CA GLY A 20 -14.24 -19.71 38.37
C GLY A 20 -14.48 -21.05 37.67
N LEU A 21 -14.17 -21.11 36.38
CA LEU A 21 -14.30 -22.34 35.61
C LEU A 21 -13.27 -23.37 36.11
N GLY A 22 -13.74 -24.53 36.58
CA GLY A 22 -12.90 -25.63 37.05
C GLY A 22 -12.13 -26.31 35.92
N GLU A 23 -11.04 -27.02 36.26
CA GLU A 23 -10.18 -27.70 35.27
C GLU A 23 -10.95 -28.66 34.36
N ASP A 24 -11.98 -29.32 34.89
CA ASP A 24 -12.82 -30.27 34.16
C ASP A 24 -13.58 -29.63 32.98
N ALA A 25 -13.86 -28.32 33.05
CA ALA A 25 -14.48 -27.58 31.96
C ALA A 25 -13.54 -27.41 30.74
N PHE A 26 -12.24 -27.59 30.94
CA PHE A 26 -11.22 -27.56 29.89
C PHE A 26 -10.83 -28.95 29.38
N ALA A 27 -11.30 -30.03 30.01
CA ALA A 27 -10.93 -31.40 29.67
C ALA A 27 -11.38 -31.82 28.24
N ASP A 28 -12.48 -31.24 27.75
CA ASP A 28 -12.99 -31.45 26.39
C ASP A 28 -12.45 -30.45 25.36
N ALA A 29 -11.66 -29.45 25.80
CA ALA A 29 -11.00 -28.52 24.91
C ALA A 29 -9.78 -29.20 24.29
N ARG A 30 -9.80 -29.42 22.97
CA ARG A 30 -8.66 -30.01 22.25
C ARG A 30 -7.43 -29.10 22.41
N PRO A 31 -6.32 -29.55 23.00
CA PRO A 31 -5.10 -28.76 23.03
C PRO A 31 -4.53 -28.66 21.60
N PRO A 32 -4.06 -27.48 21.15
CA PRO A 32 -3.19 -27.41 19.99
C PRO A 32 -1.93 -28.25 20.26
N GLY A 33 -1.45 -28.95 19.22
CA GLY A 33 -0.30 -29.84 19.33
C GLY A 33 0.96 -29.12 19.83
N PRO A 34 1.96 -29.87 20.33
CA PRO A 34 3.16 -29.28 20.93
C PRO A 34 3.88 -28.40 19.91
N ALA A 35 3.90 -27.09 20.18
CA ALA A 35 4.70 -26.13 19.44
C ALA A 35 6.18 -26.40 19.72
N GLN A 36 6.97 -26.50 18.65
CA GLN A 36 8.43 -26.49 18.74
C GLN A 36 8.88 -25.22 19.46
N THR A 37 9.98 -25.30 20.21
CA THR A 37 10.54 -24.15 20.91
C THR A 37 10.99 -23.10 19.89
N PRO A 38 10.31 -21.95 19.78
CA PRO A 38 10.56 -20.97 18.73
C PRO A 38 11.78 -20.09 19.04
N LYS A 39 12.33 -19.43 18.02
CA LYS A 39 13.56 -18.64 18.15
C LYS A 39 13.42 -17.16 17.72
N TYR A 40 12.34 -16.74 17.05
CA TYR A 40 12.09 -15.38 16.55
C TYR A 40 10.60 -15.05 16.29
N LEU A 41 9.94 -14.29 17.17
CA LEU A 41 8.56 -13.76 16.99
C LEU A 41 8.36 -12.99 15.67
N ARG A 42 7.11 -12.91 15.15
CA ARG A 42 6.67 -11.73 14.38
C ARG A 42 7.07 -10.57 15.25
N ALA A 43 8.16 -9.91 14.89
CA ALA A 43 8.83 -9.05 15.84
C ALA A 43 8.04 -7.73 15.90
N GLU A 44 6.93 -7.72 16.65
CA GLU A 44 6.16 -6.52 16.98
C GLU A 44 7.05 -5.48 17.67
N LEU A 45 8.10 -5.95 18.34
CA LEU A 45 9.14 -5.13 18.99
C LEU A 45 10.35 -4.83 18.07
N GLY A 46 10.44 -5.48 16.91
CA GLY A 46 11.52 -5.30 15.95
C GLY A 46 11.24 -4.16 14.97
N SER A 47 12.30 -3.63 14.33
CA SER A 47 12.12 -2.64 13.26
C SER A 47 11.33 -3.24 12.10
N LEU A 48 10.42 -2.47 11.50
CA LEU A 48 9.72 -2.90 10.28
C LEU A 48 10.70 -3.14 9.13
N ASP A 49 11.86 -2.49 9.08
CA ASP A 49 12.85 -2.66 8.00
C ASP A 49 13.73 -3.90 8.11
N ASP A 50 13.70 -4.55 9.27
CA ASP A 50 14.51 -5.73 9.52
C ASP A 50 13.89 -6.96 8.86
N LEU A 51 14.25 -7.20 7.60
CA LEU A 51 13.70 -8.31 6.83
C LEU A 51 14.02 -9.68 7.43
N LEU A 52 15.13 -9.80 8.18
CA LEU A 52 15.48 -11.03 8.88
C LEU A 52 14.42 -11.38 9.93
N LEU A 53 13.98 -10.39 10.71
CA LEU A 53 12.97 -10.56 11.75
C LEU A 53 11.54 -10.53 11.21
N GLN A 54 11.27 -9.71 10.19
CA GLN A 54 9.92 -9.51 9.68
C GLN A 54 9.51 -10.57 8.64
N ARG A 55 10.47 -11.33 8.10
CA ARG A 55 10.29 -12.36 7.08
C ARG A 55 9.63 -11.85 5.79
N TRP A 56 9.80 -12.63 4.72
CA TRP A 56 9.24 -12.36 3.41
C TRP A 56 8.52 -13.59 2.87
N GLY A 57 7.32 -13.37 2.33
CA GLY A 57 6.46 -14.40 1.79
C GLY A 57 5.86 -13.98 0.46
N ILE A 58 5.24 -14.94 -0.21
CA ILE A 58 4.68 -14.74 -1.54
C ILE A 58 3.26 -15.32 -1.63
N VAL A 59 2.39 -14.60 -2.32
CA VAL A 59 1.00 -14.99 -2.59
C VAL A 59 0.84 -15.15 -4.10
N VAL A 60 0.28 -16.27 -4.52
CA VAL A 60 0.15 -16.63 -5.94
C VAL A 60 -1.24 -17.18 -6.25
N PRO A 61 -1.75 -17.03 -7.48
CA PRO A 61 -3.00 -17.66 -7.88
C PRO A 61 -2.86 -19.19 -7.82
N GLU A 62 -3.93 -19.88 -7.44
CA GLU A 62 -3.98 -21.33 -7.50
C GLU A 62 -3.87 -21.84 -8.96
N GLY A 63 -3.16 -22.96 -9.14
CA GLY A 63 -3.09 -23.65 -10.43
C GLY A 63 -1.80 -23.43 -11.23
N PRO A 64 -1.82 -23.70 -12.55
CA PRO A 64 -0.63 -23.60 -13.41
C PRO A 64 -0.05 -22.19 -13.50
N GLU A 65 -0.90 -21.16 -13.52
CA GLU A 65 -0.47 -19.77 -13.59
C GLU A 65 0.43 -19.40 -12.40
N GLY A 66 0.02 -19.71 -11.16
CA GLY A 66 0.83 -19.41 -9.98
C GLY A 66 2.18 -20.11 -9.99
N ARG A 67 2.24 -21.36 -10.49
CA ARG A 67 3.51 -22.09 -10.65
C ARG A 67 4.44 -21.41 -11.67
N HIS A 68 3.90 -21.01 -12.81
CA HIS A 68 4.65 -20.27 -13.83
C HIS A 68 5.19 -18.94 -13.30
N LEU A 69 4.35 -18.17 -12.60
CA LEU A 69 4.77 -16.91 -11.97
C LEU A 69 5.88 -17.11 -10.93
N LEU A 70 5.82 -18.19 -10.14
CA LEU A 70 6.88 -18.55 -9.18
C LEU A 70 8.22 -18.86 -9.85
N GLU A 71 8.21 -19.45 -11.04
CA GLU A 71 9.41 -19.72 -11.84
C GLU A 71 10.01 -18.43 -12.39
N LEU A 72 9.18 -17.51 -12.90
CA LEU A 72 9.63 -16.21 -13.40
C LEU A 72 10.35 -15.37 -12.33
N VAL A 73 9.88 -15.45 -11.09
CA VAL A 73 10.44 -14.68 -9.97
C VAL A 73 11.40 -15.48 -9.08
N ALA A 74 11.81 -16.67 -9.48
CA ALA A 74 12.73 -17.51 -8.71
C ALA A 74 14.01 -16.77 -8.26
N PRO A 75 14.69 -15.95 -9.10
CA PRO A 75 15.86 -15.19 -8.66
C PRO A 75 15.57 -14.17 -7.55
N LEU A 76 14.38 -13.56 -7.56
CA LEU A 76 13.94 -12.65 -6.50
C LEU A 76 13.66 -13.40 -5.20
N ARG A 77 13.04 -14.58 -5.29
CA ARG A 77 12.80 -15.45 -4.13
C ARG A 77 14.10 -15.90 -3.48
N GLU A 78 15.09 -16.28 -4.27
CA GLU A 78 16.43 -16.63 -3.78
C GLU A 78 17.12 -15.45 -3.09
N LEU A 79 17.03 -14.25 -3.66
CA LEU A 79 17.53 -13.02 -3.03
C LEU A 79 16.89 -12.80 -1.66
N ARG A 80 15.55 -12.84 -1.57
CA ARG A 80 14.82 -12.58 -0.32
C ARG A 80 15.03 -13.69 0.71
N GLN A 81 15.13 -14.94 0.28
CA GLN A 81 15.52 -16.06 1.14
C GLN A 81 16.89 -15.81 1.80
N ARG A 82 17.90 -15.37 1.04
CA ARG A 82 19.20 -15.02 1.60
C ARG A 82 19.12 -13.85 2.58
N GLU A 83 18.38 -12.80 2.25
CA GLU A 83 18.23 -11.63 3.12
C GLU A 83 17.48 -11.94 4.42
N GLN A 84 16.60 -12.94 4.43
CA GLN A 84 15.95 -13.43 5.64
C GLN A 84 16.70 -14.57 6.34
N GLY A 85 17.99 -14.74 6.08
CA GLY A 85 18.85 -15.70 6.80
C GLY A 85 18.77 -17.15 6.31
N GLY A 86 18.26 -17.37 5.09
CA GLY A 86 18.16 -18.70 4.47
C GLY A 86 16.85 -19.43 4.77
N GLU A 87 16.00 -18.90 5.65
CA GLU A 87 14.74 -19.53 6.01
C GLU A 87 13.79 -19.68 4.80
N PRO A 88 12.99 -20.75 4.74
CA PRO A 88 12.06 -20.98 3.63
C PRO A 88 11.09 -19.80 3.42
N ILE A 89 10.82 -19.47 2.16
CA ILE A 89 9.78 -18.50 1.80
C ILE A 89 8.41 -19.18 1.93
N LEU A 90 7.54 -18.65 2.81
CA LEU A 90 6.15 -19.07 2.87
C LEU A 90 5.44 -18.68 1.56
N THR A 91 4.86 -19.68 0.89
CA THR A 91 4.07 -19.49 -0.34
C THR A 91 2.62 -19.81 -0.05
N LEU A 92 1.74 -18.83 -0.28
CA LEU A 92 0.30 -18.96 -0.09
C LEU A 92 -0.38 -18.97 -1.45
N SER A 93 -1.19 -19.99 -1.72
CA SER A 93 -2.02 -20.04 -2.92
C SER A 93 -3.41 -19.49 -2.60
N VAL A 94 -4.01 -18.79 -3.57
CA VAL A 94 -5.35 -18.24 -3.44
C VAL A 94 -6.16 -18.44 -4.70
N ARG A 95 -7.41 -18.87 -4.56
CA ARG A 95 -8.36 -18.90 -5.69
C ARG A 95 -8.67 -17.49 -6.18
N SER A 96 -8.93 -17.38 -7.48
CA SER A 96 -9.35 -16.11 -8.09
C SER A 96 -10.71 -15.63 -7.54
N GLY A 97 -10.89 -14.31 -7.55
CA GLY A 97 -12.19 -13.66 -7.34
C GLY A 97 -12.74 -13.71 -5.90
N LEU A 98 -11.89 -13.77 -4.88
CA LEU A 98 -12.36 -13.69 -3.49
C LEU A 98 -13.06 -12.37 -3.20
N THR A 99 -14.21 -12.44 -2.54
CA THR A 99 -14.85 -11.29 -1.89
C THR A 99 -14.10 -10.87 -0.63
N GLY A 100 -14.43 -9.69 -0.08
CA GLY A 100 -13.81 -9.18 1.15
C GLY A 100 -13.89 -10.16 2.33
N ALA A 101 -15.05 -10.76 2.58
CA ALA A 101 -15.22 -11.73 3.68
C ALA A 101 -14.42 -13.01 3.45
N GLU A 102 -14.43 -13.53 2.21
CA GLU A 102 -13.68 -14.73 1.86
C GLU A 102 -12.16 -14.49 1.91
N ALA A 103 -11.70 -13.30 1.52
CA ALA A 103 -10.30 -12.91 1.61
C ALA A 103 -9.80 -12.87 3.07
N HIS A 104 -10.60 -12.35 4.00
CA HIS A 104 -10.27 -12.37 5.43
C HIS A 104 -10.27 -13.80 5.98
N ALA A 105 -11.24 -14.64 5.60
CA ALA A 105 -11.28 -16.04 5.99
C ALA A 105 -10.06 -16.82 5.45
N TRP A 106 -9.70 -16.61 4.19
CA TRP A 106 -8.51 -17.20 3.56
C TRP A 106 -7.24 -16.76 4.29
N LYS A 107 -7.09 -15.45 4.59
CA LYS A 107 -5.97 -14.93 5.36
C LYS A 107 -5.88 -15.59 6.73
N ALA A 108 -6.99 -15.72 7.44
CA ALA A 108 -7.03 -16.37 8.75
C ALA A 108 -6.64 -17.86 8.68
N GLN A 109 -6.98 -18.56 7.60
CA GLN A 109 -6.59 -19.95 7.40
C GLN A 109 -5.12 -20.13 7.01
N GLY A 110 -4.57 -19.24 6.20
CA GLY A 110 -3.18 -19.32 5.74
C GLY A 110 -2.18 -18.71 6.72
N LEU A 111 -2.36 -17.42 7.02
CA LEU A 111 -1.49 -16.66 7.92
C LEU A 111 -1.96 -16.73 9.37
N GLY A 112 -3.26 -16.81 9.64
CA GLY A 112 -3.78 -16.85 11.02
C GLY A 112 -3.78 -18.23 11.67
N SER A 113 -3.38 -19.29 10.95
CA SER A 113 -3.40 -20.65 11.49
C SER A 113 -2.43 -20.80 12.65
N GLU A 114 -2.90 -21.31 13.79
CA GLU A 114 -2.03 -21.66 14.93
C GLU A 114 -0.98 -22.73 14.59
N LYS A 115 -1.13 -23.42 13.44
CA LYS A 115 -0.11 -24.34 12.92
C LYS A 115 1.14 -23.62 12.42
N VAL A 116 1.03 -22.34 12.05
CA VAL A 116 2.16 -21.48 11.71
C VAL A 116 2.42 -20.59 12.91
N SER A 117 3.56 -20.80 13.55
CA SER A 117 4.00 -19.95 14.66
C SER A 117 3.98 -18.49 14.21
N GLU A 118 3.50 -17.57 15.06
CA GLU A 118 3.50 -16.12 14.76
C GLU A 118 4.86 -15.66 14.23
N GLU A 119 5.90 -16.22 14.83
CA GLU A 119 7.33 -16.16 14.54
C GLU A 119 7.73 -16.33 13.07
N ASP A 120 7.09 -17.27 12.39
CA ASP A 120 7.42 -17.65 11.02
C ASP A 120 6.52 -16.96 9.99
N ARG A 121 5.58 -16.13 10.45
CA ARG A 121 4.62 -15.46 9.58
C ARG A 121 5.28 -14.27 8.89
N PRO A 122 5.35 -14.26 7.55
CA PRO A 122 5.89 -13.14 6.80
C PRO A 122 5.04 -11.89 6.95
N ARG A 123 5.67 -10.82 7.44
CA ARG A 123 5.08 -9.49 7.42
C ARG A 123 5.22 -8.86 6.04
N TYR A 124 6.31 -9.11 5.30
CA TYR A 124 6.41 -8.68 3.90
C TYR A 124 5.78 -9.71 2.98
N LEU A 125 4.79 -9.29 2.17
CA LEU A 125 4.08 -10.19 1.27
C LEU A 125 4.07 -9.62 -0.15
N LEU A 126 4.65 -10.36 -1.08
CA LEU A 126 4.54 -10.05 -2.51
C LEU A 126 3.39 -10.86 -3.14
N ILE A 127 2.42 -10.18 -3.73
CA ILE A 127 1.38 -10.79 -4.56
C ILE A 127 1.90 -10.88 -6.00
N LEU A 128 1.82 -12.06 -6.60
CA LEU A 128 2.02 -12.24 -8.04
C LEU A 128 0.66 -12.36 -8.74
N GLY A 129 0.51 -11.64 -9.84
CA GLY A 129 -0.66 -11.73 -10.70
C GLY A 129 -1.53 -10.47 -10.66
N ASP A 130 -2.33 -10.35 -11.71
CA ASP A 130 -3.23 -9.23 -11.93
C ASP A 130 -4.47 -9.30 -10.99
N LEU A 131 -5.32 -8.27 -10.99
CA LEU A 131 -6.47 -8.16 -10.06
C LEU A 131 -7.56 -9.22 -10.31
N ASP A 132 -7.58 -9.86 -11.47
CA ASP A 132 -8.47 -10.98 -11.77
C ASP A 132 -7.93 -12.30 -11.23
N ALA A 133 -6.61 -12.50 -11.26
CA ALA A 133 -5.95 -13.69 -10.72
C ALA A 133 -5.94 -13.68 -9.19
N VAL A 134 -5.54 -12.55 -8.59
CA VAL A 134 -5.57 -12.32 -7.14
C VAL A 134 -6.31 -11.02 -6.84
N SER A 135 -7.48 -11.11 -6.21
CA SER A 135 -8.39 -9.97 -6.06
C SER A 135 -7.81 -8.82 -5.23
N LEU A 136 -8.36 -7.60 -5.42
CA LEU A 136 -7.98 -6.43 -4.61
C LEU A 136 -8.28 -6.70 -3.12
N GLU A 137 -9.38 -7.38 -2.85
CA GLU A 137 -9.86 -7.74 -1.53
C GLU A 137 -8.84 -8.57 -0.75
N VAL A 138 -8.10 -9.46 -1.44
CA VAL A 138 -6.98 -10.20 -0.83
C VAL A 138 -5.86 -9.24 -0.43
N GLN A 139 -5.47 -8.31 -1.30
CA GLN A 139 -4.44 -7.33 -0.98
C GLN A 139 -4.84 -6.43 0.19
N GLN A 140 -6.09 -5.98 0.23
CA GLN A 140 -6.63 -5.16 1.32
C GLN A 140 -6.71 -5.94 2.65
N ALA A 141 -7.16 -7.19 2.61
CA ALA A 141 -7.20 -8.05 3.79
C ALA A 141 -5.79 -8.30 4.36
N LEU A 142 -4.79 -8.51 3.50
CA LEU A 142 -3.40 -8.65 3.92
C LEU A 142 -2.82 -7.34 4.48
N ALA A 143 -3.14 -6.20 3.87
CA ALA A 143 -2.62 -4.88 4.25
C ALA A 143 -3.12 -4.36 5.61
N THR A 144 -4.03 -5.07 6.30
CA THR A 144 -4.48 -4.65 7.64
C THR A 144 -3.37 -4.73 8.69
N ASP A 145 -2.42 -5.66 8.53
CA ASP A 145 -1.30 -5.89 9.46
C ASP A 145 0.03 -6.31 8.77
N SER A 146 0.00 -6.67 7.48
CA SER A 146 1.19 -6.98 6.67
C SER A 146 1.57 -5.85 5.72
N LEU A 147 2.82 -5.90 5.26
CA LEU A 147 3.43 -4.95 4.32
C LEU A 147 3.38 -5.57 2.92
N VAL A 148 2.35 -5.20 2.16
CA VAL A 148 1.98 -5.90 0.93
C VAL A 148 2.41 -5.11 -0.30
N GLY A 149 3.06 -5.79 -1.25
CA GLY A 149 3.30 -5.28 -2.59
C GLY A 149 2.73 -6.26 -3.63
N ARG A 150 2.53 -5.80 -4.86
CA ARG A 150 2.02 -6.62 -5.97
C ARG A 150 2.83 -6.41 -7.23
N ILE A 151 3.13 -7.47 -7.98
CA ILE A 151 3.61 -7.35 -9.35
C ILE A 151 2.68 -8.10 -10.32
N ALA A 152 2.27 -7.36 -11.35
CA ALA A 152 1.46 -7.83 -12.46
C ALA A 152 2.04 -7.22 -13.73
N PHE A 153 2.29 -8.03 -14.74
CA PHE A 153 2.79 -7.59 -16.04
C PHE A 153 1.97 -8.28 -17.13
N SER A 154 1.89 -7.65 -18.31
CA SER A 154 1.21 -8.22 -19.48
C SER A 154 1.88 -9.48 -20.04
N ASP A 155 3.16 -9.68 -19.74
CA ASP A 155 3.96 -10.79 -20.25
C ASP A 155 5.12 -11.17 -19.29
N ASP A 156 5.71 -12.33 -19.56
CA ASP A 156 6.86 -12.89 -18.85
C ASP A 156 8.09 -11.96 -18.86
N ALA A 157 8.28 -11.20 -19.95
CA ALA A 157 9.44 -10.33 -20.10
C ALA A 157 9.39 -9.19 -19.08
N GLY A 158 8.20 -8.65 -18.79
CA GLY A 158 7.98 -7.68 -17.72
C GLY A 158 8.43 -8.19 -16.35
N TYR A 159 8.04 -9.43 -15.98
CA TYR A 159 8.49 -10.06 -14.73
C TYR A 159 10.02 -10.19 -14.68
N ARG A 160 10.63 -10.71 -15.75
CA ARG A 160 12.09 -10.91 -15.82
C ARG A 160 12.85 -9.60 -15.76
N ALA A 161 12.37 -8.57 -16.45
CA ALA A 161 12.99 -7.24 -16.46
C ALA A 161 12.89 -6.57 -15.08
N TYR A 162 11.73 -6.68 -14.42
CA TYR A 162 11.55 -6.19 -13.06
C TYR A 162 12.49 -6.88 -12.06
N VAL A 163 12.51 -8.22 -12.06
CA VAL A 163 13.38 -9.02 -11.18
C VAL A 163 14.85 -8.64 -11.39
N THR A 164 15.31 -8.63 -12.64
CA THR A 164 16.69 -8.24 -12.99
C THR A 164 17.02 -6.83 -12.47
N LYS A 165 16.10 -5.87 -12.63
CA LYS A 165 16.27 -4.51 -12.12
C LYS A 165 16.37 -4.46 -10.59
N VAL A 166 15.53 -5.21 -9.87
CA VAL A 166 15.56 -5.27 -8.39
C VAL A 166 16.87 -5.87 -7.89
N LEU A 167 17.34 -6.97 -8.50
CA LEU A 167 18.63 -7.59 -8.14
C LEU A 167 19.77 -6.60 -8.35
N ARG A 168 19.85 -5.99 -9.54
CA ARG A 168 20.87 -4.99 -9.89
C ARG A 168 20.95 -3.86 -8.87
N TRP A 169 19.81 -3.28 -8.48
CA TRP A 169 19.78 -2.16 -7.54
C TRP A 169 19.98 -2.57 -6.07
N THR A 170 19.72 -3.84 -5.75
CA THR A 170 20.01 -4.40 -4.41
C THR A 170 21.51 -4.65 -4.24
N GLU A 171 22.18 -5.10 -5.29
CA GLU A 171 23.64 -5.36 -5.32
C GLU A 171 24.46 -4.07 -5.51
N ALA A 172 23.90 -3.08 -6.21
CA ALA A 172 24.53 -1.78 -6.36
C ALA A 172 24.69 -1.11 -4.98
N SER A 173 25.91 -1.04 -4.48
CA SER A 173 26.23 -0.30 -3.27
C SER A 173 25.88 1.18 -3.48
N GLY A 174 24.80 1.64 -2.85
CA GLY A 174 24.27 2.99 -3.02
C GLY A 174 25.34 4.06 -2.77
N GLY A 175 25.81 4.73 -3.82
CA GLY A 175 26.77 5.84 -3.68
C GLY A 175 26.12 7.14 -3.21
N ALA A 176 24.79 7.25 -3.36
CA ALA A 176 24.04 8.46 -3.04
C ALA A 176 23.88 8.61 -1.52
N LYS A 177 24.35 9.74 -0.96
CA LYS A 177 24.29 10.03 0.48
C LYS A 177 22.97 10.65 0.94
N ALA A 178 22.15 11.10 0.00
CA ALA A 178 20.87 11.75 0.24
C ALA A 178 19.89 11.39 -0.87
N ALA A 179 18.61 11.28 -0.54
CA ALA A 179 17.57 11.06 -1.54
C ALA A 179 17.16 12.38 -2.21
N ARG A 180 16.69 12.29 -3.45
CA ARG A 180 15.93 13.37 -4.09
C ARG A 180 14.45 13.23 -3.73
N LEU A 181 13.80 14.34 -3.41
CA LEU A 181 12.34 14.41 -3.32
C LEU A 181 11.83 15.27 -4.47
N LEU A 182 10.97 14.71 -5.29
CA LEU A 182 10.40 15.36 -6.45
C LEU A 182 8.88 15.51 -6.25
N PHE A 183 8.37 16.69 -6.56
CA PHE A 183 6.96 17.03 -6.49
C PHE A 183 6.48 17.48 -7.85
N TYR A 184 5.61 16.70 -8.48
CA TYR A 184 5.01 17.03 -9.77
C TYR A 184 3.52 17.31 -9.60
N THR A 185 3.04 18.46 -10.06
CA THR A 185 1.60 18.76 -10.07
C THR A 185 1.13 19.10 -11.47
N ALA A 186 0.14 18.36 -12.00
CA ALA A 186 -0.60 18.78 -13.19
C ALA A 186 -1.57 19.92 -12.81
N ARG A 187 -1.29 21.15 -13.25
CA ARG A 187 -2.11 22.34 -12.97
C ARG A 187 -3.10 22.56 -14.12
N ASP A 188 -4.06 21.66 -14.25
CA ASP A 188 -5.06 21.61 -15.32
C ASP A 188 -6.21 22.65 -15.19
N GLY A 189 -6.18 23.46 -14.14
CA GLY A 189 -7.19 24.47 -13.81
C GLY A 189 -8.43 23.92 -13.11
N THR A 190 -8.43 22.66 -12.69
CA THR A 190 -9.55 22.08 -11.93
C THR A 190 -9.40 22.31 -10.43
N CYS A 191 -10.54 22.44 -9.73
CA CYS A 191 -10.54 22.58 -8.27
C CYS A 191 -9.85 21.41 -7.55
N ALA A 192 -9.86 20.21 -8.13
CA ALA A 192 -9.27 19.02 -7.55
C ALA A 192 -7.74 19.10 -7.49
N THR A 193 -7.09 19.42 -8.61
CA THR A 193 -5.63 19.56 -8.68
C THR A 193 -5.15 20.78 -7.91
N ASP A 194 -5.90 21.89 -7.93
CA ASP A 194 -5.60 23.08 -7.12
C ASP A 194 -5.76 22.83 -5.61
N LEU A 195 -6.75 22.03 -5.20
CA LEU A 195 -6.92 21.63 -3.81
C LEU A 195 -5.78 20.72 -3.37
N GLY A 196 -5.44 19.70 -4.16
CA GLY A 196 -4.33 18.80 -3.87
C GLY A 196 -2.99 19.54 -3.85
N HIS A 197 -2.76 20.49 -4.77
CA HIS A 197 -1.56 21.33 -4.73
C HIS A 197 -1.43 22.06 -3.39
N ARG A 198 -2.49 22.76 -2.96
CA ARG A 198 -2.48 23.57 -1.73
C ARG A 198 -2.50 22.76 -0.44
N LYS A 199 -3.16 21.60 -0.42
CA LYS A 199 -3.43 20.83 0.81
C LYS A 199 -2.59 19.57 0.96
N LEU A 200 -1.92 19.12 -0.12
CA LEU A 200 -1.04 17.97 -0.12
C LEU A 200 0.38 18.36 -0.58
N MET A 201 0.53 18.86 -1.80
CA MET A 201 1.86 19.08 -2.40
C MET A 201 2.69 20.13 -1.66
N ALA A 202 2.17 21.35 -1.52
CA ALA A 202 2.88 22.45 -0.84
C ALA A 202 3.19 22.13 0.64
N PRO A 203 2.25 21.59 1.45
CA PRO A 203 2.58 21.19 2.83
C PRO A 203 3.61 20.06 2.94
N CYS A 204 3.61 19.09 2.01
CA CYS A 204 4.65 18.06 1.95
C CYS A 204 6.03 18.64 1.58
N LEU A 205 6.07 19.60 0.66
CA LEU A 205 7.28 20.34 0.30
C LEU A 205 7.83 21.12 1.50
N GLU A 206 6.98 21.89 2.18
CA GLU A 206 7.34 22.64 3.40
C GLU A 206 7.87 21.71 4.50
N SER A 207 7.17 20.59 4.73
CA SER A 207 7.61 19.57 5.69
C SER A 207 8.96 18.95 5.32
N SER A 208 9.22 18.76 4.02
CA SER A 208 10.49 18.25 3.50
C SER A 208 11.64 19.22 3.78
N GLU A 209 11.44 20.50 3.43
CA GLU A 209 12.40 21.57 3.66
C GLU A 209 12.70 21.76 5.16
N GLU A 210 11.67 21.78 5.99
CA GLU A 210 11.83 21.96 7.43
C GLU A 210 12.63 20.81 8.05
N ARG A 211 12.30 19.56 7.71
CA ARG A 211 13.05 18.40 8.22
C ARG A 211 14.48 18.34 7.70
N ARG A 212 14.72 18.79 6.46
CA ARG A 212 16.06 18.92 5.89
C ARG A 212 16.89 19.94 6.67
N ARG A 213 16.36 21.15 6.90
CA ARG A 213 17.04 22.22 7.68
C ARG A 213 17.33 21.80 9.11
N GLN A 214 16.42 21.07 9.74
CA GLN A 214 16.60 20.50 11.08
C GLN A 214 17.57 19.30 11.12
N GLY A 215 18.10 18.83 9.98
CA GLY A 215 18.96 17.66 9.90
C GLY A 215 18.24 16.33 10.22
N ARG A 216 16.91 16.33 10.27
CA ARG A 216 16.07 15.15 10.57
C ARG A 216 15.80 14.26 9.35
N LEU A 217 16.05 14.77 8.14
CA LEU A 217 15.91 14.02 6.90
C LEU A 217 17.05 14.38 5.95
N ARG A 218 17.81 13.37 5.49
CA ARG A 218 18.93 13.55 4.56
C ARG A 218 18.45 13.52 3.12
N ILE A 219 18.05 14.68 2.63
CA ILE A 219 17.60 14.88 1.26
C ILE A 219 18.33 16.06 0.62
N HIS A 220 18.43 16.04 -0.70
CA HIS A 220 18.68 17.24 -1.48
C HIS A 220 17.55 18.26 -1.27
N PRO A 221 17.74 19.56 -1.58
CA PRO A 221 16.63 20.49 -1.67
C PRO A 221 15.52 19.89 -2.55
N PRO A 222 14.28 19.76 -2.05
CA PRO A 222 13.19 19.16 -2.83
C PRO A 222 12.94 19.95 -4.11
N GLU A 223 12.69 19.21 -5.18
CA GLU A 223 12.49 19.74 -6.53
C GLU A 223 10.99 19.75 -6.85
N VAL A 224 10.52 20.80 -7.52
CA VAL A 224 9.10 21.00 -7.84
C VAL A 224 8.94 21.28 -9.33
N LEU A 225 7.94 20.66 -9.94
CA LEU A 225 7.46 20.98 -11.28
C LEU A 225 5.94 21.11 -11.24
N ASP A 226 5.46 22.35 -11.38
CA ASP A 226 4.05 22.65 -11.61
C ASP A 226 3.81 22.76 -13.13
N GLU A 227 3.15 21.75 -13.70
CA GLU A 227 2.85 21.69 -15.13
C GLU A 227 1.64 22.53 -15.47
N LEU A 228 1.88 23.71 -16.08
CA LEU A 228 0.86 24.69 -16.45
C LEU A 228 0.38 24.54 -17.91
N GLY A 229 0.97 23.64 -18.69
CA GLY A 229 0.70 23.46 -20.12
C GLY A 229 1.48 24.37 -21.06
N TYR A 230 2.36 25.22 -20.52
CA TYR A 230 3.19 26.15 -21.30
C TYR A 230 4.67 25.96 -20.94
N GLY A 231 5.54 26.02 -21.94
CA GLY A 231 6.97 25.81 -21.77
C GLY A 231 7.61 25.23 -23.04
N GLN A 232 8.93 25.03 -23.00
CA GLN A 232 9.62 24.31 -24.07
C GLN A 232 9.25 22.81 -24.01
N GLY A 233 9.07 22.20 -25.18
CA GLY A 233 8.68 20.78 -25.30
C GLY A 233 7.22 20.48 -24.94
N THR A 234 6.86 19.20 -24.94
CA THR A 234 5.56 18.71 -24.46
C THR A 234 5.59 18.55 -22.93
N ALA A 235 4.43 18.52 -22.28
CA ALA A 235 4.30 18.21 -20.85
C ALA A 235 4.86 16.81 -20.52
N VAL A 236 4.66 15.84 -21.43
CA VAL A 236 5.27 14.52 -21.32
C VAL A 236 6.80 14.63 -21.29
N GLN A 237 7.40 15.34 -22.25
CA GLN A 237 8.86 15.53 -22.28
C GLN A 237 9.37 16.21 -21.01
N ARG A 238 8.68 17.25 -20.53
CA ARG A 238 9.07 17.93 -19.28
C ARG A 238 9.02 17.01 -18.06
N MET A 239 7.99 16.17 -17.96
CA MET A 239 7.88 15.19 -16.87
C MET A 239 8.99 14.11 -16.96
N LEU A 240 9.29 13.63 -18.17
CA LEU A 240 10.39 12.69 -18.39
C LEU A 240 11.75 13.32 -18.03
N ASP A 241 12.04 14.53 -18.52
CA ASP A 241 13.28 15.26 -18.21
C ASP A 241 13.44 15.50 -16.69
N PHE A 242 12.36 15.84 -16.01
CA PHE A 242 12.34 16.05 -14.56
C PHE A 242 12.70 14.77 -13.77
N THR A 243 12.36 13.60 -14.32
CA THR A 243 12.49 12.29 -13.66
C THR A 243 13.64 11.42 -14.20
N ALA A 244 14.33 11.85 -15.25
CA ALA A 244 15.35 11.07 -15.96
C ALA A 244 16.69 10.93 -15.20
N ARG A 245 16.91 11.69 -14.12
CA ARG A 245 18.17 11.63 -13.35
C ARG A 245 18.33 10.28 -12.65
N THR A 246 19.57 9.77 -12.63
CA THR A 246 19.94 8.45 -12.08
C THR A 246 20.11 8.43 -10.57
N GLU A 247 20.15 9.60 -9.92
CA GLU A 247 20.19 9.70 -8.46
C GLU A 247 18.89 9.18 -7.85
N PRO A 248 18.95 8.28 -6.84
CA PRO A 248 17.77 7.72 -6.22
C PRO A 248 16.85 8.80 -5.65
N GLY A 249 15.58 8.74 -6.02
CA GLY A 249 14.60 9.71 -5.59
C GLY A 249 13.23 9.11 -5.32
N VAL A 250 12.43 9.87 -4.60
CA VAL A 250 10.99 9.64 -4.42
C VAL A 250 10.24 10.73 -5.17
N LEU A 251 9.36 10.33 -6.07
CA LEU A 251 8.46 11.24 -6.77
C LEU A 251 7.06 11.14 -6.15
N LEU A 252 6.50 12.26 -5.72
CA LEU A 252 5.05 12.41 -5.56
C LEU A 252 4.51 13.17 -6.78
N SER A 253 3.63 12.54 -7.55
CA SER A 253 2.91 13.19 -8.65
C SER A 253 1.42 13.31 -8.34
N LEU A 254 0.83 14.47 -8.60
CA LEU A 254 -0.60 14.74 -8.46
C LEU A 254 -1.20 15.12 -9.82
N SER A 255 -2.23 14.38 -10.25
CA SER A 255 -2.95 14.61 -11.52
C SER A 255 -4.31 13.93 -11.50
N HIS A 256 -5.09 14.06 -12.57
CA HIS A 256 -6.19 13.13 -12.83
C HIS A 256 -5.66 11.86 -13.50
N GLY A 257 -6.29 10.73 -13.20
CA GLY A 257 -6.12 9.52 -13.99
C GLY A 257 -7.22 9.42 -15.04
N LEU A 258 -6.90 8.88 -16.20
CA LEU A 258 -7.87 8.68 -17.27
C LEU A 258 -8.92 7.64 -16.84
N GLY A 259 -10.18 8.04 -16.90
CA GLY A 259 -11.34 7.18 -16.76
C GLY A 259 -11.99 6.90 -18.11
N MET A 260 -13.21 6.33 -18.08
CA MET A 260 -13.96 6.00 -19.28
C MET A 260 -14.21 7.25 -20.17
N PRO A 261 -13.95 7.19 -21.49
CA PRO A 261 -14.30 8.24 -22.44
C PRO A 261 -15.82 8.49 -22.50
N GLU A 262 -16.25 9.64 -23.01
CA GLU A 262 -17.67 9.98 -23.10
C GLU A 262 -18.49 8.99 -23.94
N GLN A 263 -17.90 8.45 -25.00
CA GLN A 263 -18.52 7.43 -25.86
C GLN A 263 -18.26 5.99 -25.39
N GLY A 264 -17.63 5.82 -24.22
CA GLY A 264 -17.11 4.54 -23.76
C GLY A 264 -15.78 4.17 -24.43
N TRP A 265 -15.20 3.06 -23.95
CA TRP A 265 -14.02 2.46 -24.57
C TRP A 265 -14.40 1.79 -25.89
N SER A 266 -13.54 1.88 -26.91
CA SER A 266 -13.73 1.17 -28.18
C SER A 266 -13.54 -0.34 -28.03
N SER A 267 -12.73 -0.77 -27.05
CA SER A 267 -12.44 -2.17 -26.75
C SER A 267 -11.97 -2.35 -25.30
N PRO A 268 -12.10 -3.56 -24.73
CA PRO A 268 -11.47 -3.90 -23.44
C PRO A 268 -9.94 -3.74 -23.46
N GLU A 269 -9.30 -3.92 -24.62
CA GLU A 269 -7.86 -3.76 -24.80
C GLU A 269 -7.45 -2.29 -24.66
N GLU A 270 -8.18 -1.37 -25.29
CA GLU A 270 -7.96 0.07 -25.14
C GLU A 270 -8.14 0.52 -23.68
N GLN A 271 -9.19 0.02 -23.01
CA GLN A 271 -9.42 0.29 -21.59
C GLN A 271 -8.22 -0.12 -20.74
N ARG A 272 -7.72 -1.35 -20.91
CA ARG A 272 -6.56 -1.86 -20.14
C ARG A 272 -5.28 -1.08 -20.44
N ALA A 273 -5.11 -0.58 -21.66
CA ALA A 273 -3.95 0.19 -22.06
C ALA A 273 -3.96 1.63 -21.52
N LEU A 274 -5.13 2.27 -21.42
CA LEU A 274 -5.24 3.71 -21.17
C LEU A 274 -5.85 4.10 -19.82
N GLN A 275 -6.73 3.28 -19.23
CA GLN A 275 -7.34 3.63 -17.94
C GLN A 275 -6.27 3.71 -16.84
N GLY A 276 -6.27 4.82 -16.10
CA GLY A 276 -5.26 5.11 -15.09
C GLY A 276 -3.98 5.78 -15.61
N ALA A 277 -3.86 6.03 -16.93
CA ALA A 277 -2.84 6.94 -17.46
C ALA A 277 -3.00 8.35 -16.85
N LEU A 278 -1.92 9.12 -16.72
CA LEU A 278 -1.99 10.43 -16.06
C LEU A 278 -2.32 11.53 -17.05
N LEU A 279 -3.31 12.36 -16.75
CA LEU A 279 -3.60 13.59 -17.49
C LEU A 279 -2.65 14.69 -17.01
N LEU A 280 -1.68 15.08 -17.84
CA LEU A 280 -0.68 16.10 -17.51
C LEU A 280 -1.19 17.51 -17.83
N THR A 281 -1.91 17.63 -18.94
CA THR A 281 -2.63 18.84 -19.40
C THR A 281 -3.91 18.40 -20.10
N ARG A 282 -4.75 19.33 -20.57
CA ARG A 282 -6.02 18.98 -21.24
C ARG A 282 -5.86 18.00 -22.42
N ASP A 283 -4.75 18.11 -23.15
CA ASP A 283 -4.54 17.35 -24.40
C ASP A 283 -3.38 16.35 -24.31
N GLN A 284 -2.61 16.35 -23.22
CA GLN A 284 -1.44 15.50 -23.07
C GLN A 284 -1.54 14.60 -21.85
N ARG A 285 -1.19 13.34 -22.07
CA ARG A 285 -1.27 12.25 -21.09
C ARG A 285 0.05 11.49 -21.04
N LEU A 286 0.45 11.05 -19.85
CA LEU A 286 1.54 10.10 -19.67
C LEU A 286 0.96 8.68 -19.68
N THR A 287 1.42 7.87 -20.62
CA THR A 287 0.94 6.50 -20.85
C THR A 287 2.06 5.48 -20.62
N ALA A 288 1.70 4.19 -20.69
CA ALA A 288 2.65 3.09 -20.60
C ALA A 288 3.77 3.19 -21.66
N GLU A 289 3.42 3.60 -22.88
CA GLU A 289 4.36 3.73 -24.00
C GLU A 289 5.44 4.78 -23.72
N ASP A 290 5.04 5.91 -23.11
CA ASP A 290 5.94 7.02 -22.81
C ASP A 290 7.04 6.64 -21.81
N VAL A 291 6.79 5.67 -20.91
CA VAL A 291 7.72 5.27 -19.84
C VAL A 291 8.35 3.90 -20.04
N ALA A 292 7.96 3.14 -21.07
CA ALA A 292 8.37 1.74 -21.22
C ALA A 292 9.88 1.55 -21.43
N SER A 293 10.52 2.50 -22.12
CA SER A 293 11.91 2.37 -22.58
C SER A 293 12.80 3.60 -22.36
N VAL A 294 12.28 4.65 -21.72
CA VAL A 294 13.02 5.88 -21.42
C VAL A 294 13.37 5.95 -19.93
N PRO A 295 14.43 6.65 -19.51
CA PRO A 295 14.70 6.84 -18.09
C PRO A 295 13.53 7.52 -17.38
N PHE A 296 13.02 6.87 -16.34
CA PHE A 296 11.90 7.38 -15.53
C PHE A 296 12.07 6.91 -14.10
N MET A 297 12.52 7.78 -13.19
CA MET A 297 12.74 7.42 -11.78
C MET A 297 13.66 6.20 -11.60
N SER A 298 14.77 6.13 -12.35
CA SER A 298 15.71 5.01 -12.32
C SER A 298 16.16 4.63 -10.90
N GLY A 299 15.76 3.45 -10.43
CA GLY A 299 16.10 2.99 -9.06
C GLY A 299 15.40 3.75 -7.93
N GLY A 300 14.48 4.66 -8.29
CA GLY A 300 13.67 5.44 -7.38
C GLY A 300 12.35 4.76 -7.03
N ILE A 301 11.48 5.53 -6.40
CA ILE A 301 10.13 5.11 -6.02
C ILE A 301 9.16 6.21 -6.45
N TRP A 302 8.03 5.82 -7.05
CA TRP A 302 7.05 6.75 -7.55
C TRP A 302 5.72 6.59 -6.81
N TYR A 303 5.18 7.67 -6.25
CA TYR A 303 3.84 7.76 -5.71
C TYR A 303 2.97 8.58 -6.68
N GLY A 304 2.07 7.91 -7.39
CA GLY A 304 1.08 8.52 -8.27
C GLY A 304 -0.25 8.75 -7.57
N PHE A 305 -0.56 9.99 -7.18
CA PHE A 305 -1.88 10.36 -6.69
C PHE A 305 -2.80 10.73 -7.86
N ALA A 306 -3.58 9.75 -8.32
CA ALA A 306 -4.57 9.89 -9.40
C ALA A 306 -5.55 8.71 -9.37
N CYS A 307 -6.81 8.92 -9.80
CA CYS A 307 -7.80 7.85 -9.95
C CYS A 307 -7.26 6.73 -10.85
N PHE A 308 -7.51 5.48 -10.49
CA PHE A 308 -7.06 4.30 -11.24
C PHE A 308 -5.56 4.22 -11.52
N SER A 309 -4.70 5.04 -10.91
CA SER A 309 -3.26 5.07 -11.19
C SER A 309 -2.53 3.75 -10.90
N ALA A 310 -3.09 2.91 -10.02
CA ALA A 310 -2.57 1.58 -9.72
C ALA A 310 -3.49 0.45 -10.22
N GLY A 311 -4.75 0.72 -10.57
CA GLY A 311 -5.64 -0.29 -11.13
C GLY A 311 -7.13 0.05 -11.12
N THR A 312 -7.90 -0.84 -11.73
CA THR A 312 -9.35 -0.80 -11.81
C THR A 312 -9.92 -2.05 -11.11
N PRO A 313 -10.75 -1.90 -10.07
CA PRO A 313 -11.29 -3.02 -9.33
C PRO A 313 -12.45 -3.70 -10.08
N THR A 314 -12.86 -4.89 -9.63
CA THR A 314 -14.01 -5.61 -10.18
C THR A 314 -15.30 -4.83 -9.93
N ARG A 315 -15.37 -4.18 -8.77
CA ARG A 315 -16.50 -3.35 -8.34
C ARG A 315 -15.93 -2.17 -7.58
N SER A 316 -16.44 -0.98 -7.90
CA SER A 316 -16.07 0.19 -7.14
C SER A 316 -16.68 0.16 -5.74
N ALA A 317 -15.86 0.44 -4.73
CA ALA A 317 -16.32 0.53 -3.34
C ALA A 317 -17.29 1.71 -3.13
N TYR A 318 -17.21 2.71 -4.02
CA TYR A 318 -18.05 3.91 -3.99
C TYR A 318 -19.42 3.70 -4.66
N ALA A 319 -19.58 2.64 -5.46
CA ALA A 319 -20.79 2.44 -6.26
C ALA A 319 -22.10 2.38 -5.44
N PRO A 320 -22.19 1.68 -4.28
CA PRO A 320 -23.41 1.70 -3.47
C PRO A 320 -23.71 3.11 -2.94
N TRP A 321 -22.70 3.78 -2.37
CA TRP A 321 -22.83 5.12 -1.79
C TRP A 321 -23.22 6.18 -2.81
N LEU A 322 -22.62 6.14 -4.00
CA LEU A 322 -22.93 7.11 -5.06
C LEU A 322 -24.33 6.93 -5.63
N ARG A 323 -24.92 5.72 -5.56
CA ARG A 323 -26.33 5.47 -5.90
C ARG A 323 -27.28 5.94 -4.80
N ASP A 324 -26.86 5.82 -3.54
CA ASP A 324 -27.65 6.13 -2.35
C ASP A 324 -27.55 7.61 -1.93
N LEU A 325 -26.54 8.34 -2.42
CA LEU A 325 -26.55 9.79 -2.40
C LEU A 325 -27.88 10.21 -3.04
N PRO A 326 -28.76 10.94 -2.33
CA PRO A 326 -30.04 11.33 -2.89
C PRO A 326 -29.80 12.02 -4.23
N SER A 327 -30.83 12.13 -5.07
CA SER A 327 -30.82 12.76 -6.41
C SER A 327 -30.35 14.24 -6.45
N VAL A 328 -29.62 14.71 -5.44
CA VAL A 328 -29.17 16.06 -5.15
C VAL A 328 -28.11 16.60 -6.11
N THR A 329 -27.45 15.77 -6.93
CA THR A 329 -26.65 16.30 -8.04
C THR A 329 -26.75 15.45 -9.31
N PRO A 330 -27.01 16.04 -10.49
CA PRO A 330 -26.90 15.35 -11.78
C PRO A 330 -25.51 14.70 -11.99
N ASN A 331 -24.46 15.29 -11.39
CA ASN A 331 -23.08 14.85 -11.53
C ASN A 331 -22.78 13.51 -10.84
N ALA A 332 -23.44 13.17 -9.74
CA ALA A 332 -23.23 11.87 -9.06
C ALA A 332 -23.64 10.69 -9.95
N SER A 333 -24.76 10.81 -10.68
CA SER A 333 -25.21 9.80 -11.64
C SER A 333 -24.20 9.59 -12.79
N ARG A 334 -23.55 10.68 -13.23
CA ARG A 334 -22.46 10.63 -14.22
C ARG A 334 -21.22 9.92 -13.67
N VAL A 335 -20.88 10.08 -12.39
CA VAL A 335 -19.76 9.34 -11.78
C VAL A 335 -20.07 7.84 -11.74
N VAL A 336 -21.29 7.45 -11.33
CA VAL A 336 -21.70 6.04 -11.28
C VAL A 336 -21.60 5.37 -12.65
N SER A 337 -21.97 6.07 -13.73
CA SER A 337 -21.89 5.50 -15.09
C SER A 337 -20.45 5.32 -15.59
N LEU A 338 -19.46 5.95 -14.94
CA LEU A 338 -18.02 5.83 -15.25
C LEU A 338 -17.32 4.71 -14.46
N LEU A 339 -18.01 4.05 -13.53
CA LEU A 339 -17.46 2.98 -12.72
C LEU A 339 -17.46 1.64 -13.46
N PRO A 340 -16.58 0.69 -13.08
CA PRO A 340 -16.55 -0.65 -13.65
C PRO A 340 -17.92 -1.33 -13.57
N LYS A 341 -18.35 -1.92 -14.68
CA LYS A 341 -19.64 -2.63 -14.76
C LYS A 341 -19.49 -4.07 -14.25
N PRO A 342 -20.56 -4.68 -13.70
CA PRO A 342 -20.54 -6.10 -13.35
C PRO A 342 -20.12 -6.96 -14.55
N GLY A 343 -19.10 -7.79 -14.35
CA GLY A 343 -18.57 -8.68 -15.39
C GLY A 343 -17.38 -8.12 -16.16
N GLU A 344 -17.02 -6.85 -15.99
CA GLU A 344 -15.75 -6.32 -16.50
C GLU A 344 -14.57 -6.91 -15.71
N ARG A 345 -13.48 -7.22 -16.43
CA ARG A 345 -12.26 -7.78 -15.85
C ARG A 345 -11.53 -6.69 -15.06
N PRO A 346 -11.19 -6.89 -13.78
CA PRO A 346 -10.32 -5.98 -13.04
C PRO A 346 -8.86 -6.07 -13.55
N PHE A 347 -8.08 -5.00 -13.40
CA PHE A 347 -6.69 -4.99 -13.84
C PHE A 347 -5.83 -3.94 -13.13
N VAL A 348 -4.56 -4.24 -12.93
CA VAL A 348 -3.51 -3.25 -12.62
C VAL A 348 -3.30 -2.38 -13.85
N SER A 349 -3.19 -1.07 -13.68
CA SER A 349 -3.10 -0.13 -14.82
C SER A 349 -1.81 -0.28 -15.60
N ALA A 350 -1.84 -0.13 -16.93
CA ALA A 350 -0.68 -0.38 -17.78
C ALA A 350 0.52 0.54 -17.49
N LEU A 351 0.29 1.80 -17.10
CA LEU A 351 1.34 2.78 -16.82
C LEU A 351 2.32 2.32 -15.71
N PRO A 352 1.89 1.96 -14.49
CA PRO A 352 2.81 1.44 -13.47
C PRO A 352 3.42 0.09 -13.86
N GLN A 353 2.72 -0.77 -14.63
CA GLN A 353 3.32 -2.01 -15.12
C GLN A 353 4.52 -1.71 -16.04
N ALA A 354 4.36 -0.81 -17.01
CA ALA A 354 5.43 -0.41 -17.91
C ALA A 354 6.59 0.27 -17.17
N ALA A 355 6.30 1.15 -16.21
CA ALA A 355 7.32 1.78 -15.37
C ALA A 355 8.11 0.74 -14.54
N LEU A 356 7.44 -0.26 -13.97
CA LEU A 356 8.08 -1.34 -13.22
C LEU A 356 8.84 -2.31 -14.14
N ALA A 357 8.37 -2.59 -15.35
CA ALA A 357 9.08 -3.43 -16.31
C ALA A 357 10.31 -2.74 -16.91
N ASN A 358 10.27 -1.41 -17.06
CA ASN A 358 11.36 -0.63 -17.63
C ASN A 358 12.66 -0.82 -16.83
N PRO A 359 13.78 -1.29 -17.44
CA PRO A 359 15.07 -1.44 -16.77
C PRO A 359 15.66 -0.14 -16.19
N ALA A 360 15.27 1.02 -16.72
CA ALA A 360 15.60 2.36 -16.21
C ALA A 360 14.43 3.01 -15.42
N GLY A 361 13.45 2.20 -15.02
CA GLY A 361 12.28 2.61 -14.25
C GLY A 361 12.47 2.59 -12.72
N PRO A 362 11.39 2.90 -11.95
CA PRO A 362 11.37 2.79 -10.49
C PRO A 362 11.41 1.34 -10.00
N LEU A 363 11.76 1.14 -8.73
CA LEU A 363 11.73 -0.14 -8.02
C LEU A 363 10.32 -0.48 -7.48
N ALA A 364 9.54 0.55 -7.20
CA ALA A 364 8.20 0.46 -6.66
C ALA A 364 7.35 1.64 -7.15
N VAL A 365 6.06 1.39 -7.33
CA VAL A 365 5.05 2.41 -7.61
C VAL A 365 3.95 2.30 -6.58
N MET A 366 3.59 3.40 -5.93
CA MET A 366 2.42 3.52 -5.08
C MET A 366 1.36 4.31 -5.84
N GLY A 367 0.11 3.88 -5.75
CA GLY A 367 -0.98 4.58 -6.42
C GLY A 367 -2.33 4.12 -5.92
N HIS A 368 -3.38 4.53 -6.61
CA HIS A 368 -4.76 4.29 -6.20
C HIS A 368 -5.45 3.27 -7.13
N VAL A 369 -6.09 2.27 -6.55
CA VAL A 369 -7.03 1.39 -7.26
C VAL A 369 -8.43 1.97 -7.07
N ASP A 370 -9.22 2.14 -8.13
CA ASP A 370 -10.51 2.87 -8.09
C ASP A 370 -10.34 4.42 -8.04
N LEU A 371 -11.43 5.14 -7.77
CA LEU A 371 -11.46 6.60 -7.61
C LEU A 371 -10.65 7.08 -6.41
N ALA A 372 -9.74 8.03 -6.64
CA ALA A 372 -8.98 8.73 -5.62
C ALA A 372 -9.69 10.03 -5.23
N TRP A 373 -9.86 10.28 -3.93
CA TRP A 373 -10.58 11.45 -3.43
C TRP A 373 -9.68 12.35 -2.59
N SER A 374 -10.08 13.62 -2.45
CA SER A 374 -9.34 14.53 -1.59
C SER A 374 -9.45 14.20 -0.10
N SER A 375 -10.41 13.35 0.31
CA SER A 375 -10.69 13.00 1.71
C SER A 375 -9.46 12.49 2.46
N SER A 376 -8.62 11.71 1.80
CA SER A 376 -7.39 11.15 2.37
C SER A 376 -6.42 12.23 2.86
N PHE A 377 -6.39 13.42 2.22
CA PHE A 377 -5.53 14.55 2.61
C PHE A 377 -6.28 15.82 3.04
N ASN A 378 -7.61 15.85 2.93
CA ASN A 378 -8.46 17.01 3.26
C ASN A 378 -9.67 16.56 4.09
N ASP A 379 -9.56 16.80 5.39
CA ASP A 379 -10.54 16.38 6.39
C ASP A 379 -11.44 17.54 6.80
N HIS A 380 -12.57 17.70 6.10
CA HIS A 380 -13.47 18.87 6.23
C HIS A 380 -12.72 20.22 6.20
N GLY A 381 -11.77 20.36 5.26
CA GLY A 381 -10.94 21.56 5.12
C GLY A 381 -9.64 21.54 5.95
N ARG A 382 -9.52 20.64 6.93
CA ARG A 382 -8.29 20.42 7.72
C ARG A 382 -7.30 19.59 6.91
N GLY A 383 -6.08 20.09 6.73
CA GLY A 383 -5.05 19.36 6.00
C GLY A 383 -4.60 18.10 6.75
N ARG A 384 -4.53 16.98 6.04
CA ARG A 384 -4.02 15.68 6.52
C ARG A 384 -2.80 15.18 5.73
N HIS A 385 -2.08 16.10 5.09
CA HIS A 385 -0.85 15.81 4.32
C HIS A 385 0.20 14.99 5.08
N ALA A 386 0.23 15.07 6.42
CA ALA A 386 1.15 14.31 7.27
C ALA A 386 1.07 12.78 7.03
N ARG A 387 -0.09 12.26 6.62
CA ARG A 387 -0.27 10.86 6.21
C ARG A 387 0.66 10.50 5.03
N PHE A 388 0.65 11.32 3.99
CA PHE A 388 1.47 11.12 2.79
C PHE A 388 2.92 11.51 3.01
N PHE A 389 3.18 12.61 3.72
CA PHE A 389 4.54 12.98 4.09
C PHE A 389 5.23 11.88 4.93
N GLY A 390 4.48 11.17 5.78
CA GLY A 390 4.98 10.01 6.50
C GLY A 390 5.56 8.93 5.57
N VAL A 391 4.90 8.67 4.44
CA VAL A 391 5.39 7.76 3.40
C VAL A 391 6.64 8.33 2.73
N LEU A 392 6.58 9.56 2.21
CA LEU A 392 7.69 10.19 1.49
C LEU A 392 8.96 10.29 2.34
N GLY A 393 8.80 10.73 3.59
CA GLY A 393 9.90 10.85 4.55
C GLY A 393 10.51 9.50 4.91
N ALA A 394 9.70 8.45 5.06
CA ALA A 394 10.21 7.09 5.30
C ALA A 394 11.00 6.58 4.09
N LEU A 395 10.44 6.69 2.87
CA LEU A 395 11.14 6.29 1.65
C LEU A 395 12.48 7.04 1.48
N ALA A 396 12.47 8.36 1.66
CA ALA A 396 13.67 9.19 1.56
C ALA A 396 14.71 8.92 2.64
N ALA A 397 14.30 8.40 3.80
CA ALA A 397 15.19 7.94 4.86
C ALA A 397 15.73 6.51 4.61
N GLY A 398 15.36 5.86 3.49
CA GLY A 398 15.85 4.55 3.10
C GLY A 398 15.07 3.37 3.69
N HIS A 399 13.87 3.63 4.24
CA HIS A 399 12.97 2.56 4.66
C HIS A 399 12.49 1.72 3.46
N ARG A 400 12.15 0.46 3.70
CA ARG A 400 11.56 -0.43 2.69
C ARG A 400 10.18 0.08 2.27
N ALA A 401 9.83 -0.12 1.01
CA ALA A 401 8.62 0.43 0.39
C ALA A 401 7.34 0.01 1.12
N GLY A 402 7.26 -1.26 1.53
CA GLY A 402 6.16 -1.77 2.34
C GLY A 402 6.09 -1.07 3.70
N ALA A 403 7.20 -0.96 4.43
CA ALA A 403 7.25 -0.30 5.74
C ALA A 403 6.88 1.19 5.66
N ALA A 404 7.23 1.87 4.57
CA ALA A 404 6.86 3.28 4.38
C ALA A 404 5.35 3.53 4.32
N LEU A 405 4.54 2.52 3.91
CA LEU A 405 3.09 2.62 3.93
C LEU A 405 2.47 2.59 5.33
N ALA A 406 3.25 2.32 6.39
CA ALA A 406 2.72 2.19 7.75
C ALA A 406 1.90 3.42 8.21
N SER A 407 2.21 4.62 7.72
CA SER A 407 1.45 5.83 8.01
C SER A 407 0.04 5.82 7.41
N LEU A 408 -0.13 5.29 6.19
CA LEU A 408 -1.44 5.12 5.54
C LEU A 408 -2.21 3.93 6.13
N ILE A 409 -1.52 2.84 6.46
CA ILE A 409 -2.12 1.69 7.14
C ILE A 409 -2.72 2.12 8.49
N ARG A 410 -1.97 2.89 9.31
CA ARG A 410 -2.51 3.44 10.56
C ARG A 410 -3.73 4.32 10.32
N ALA A 411 -3.70 5.23 9.34
CA ALA A 411 -4.83 6.09 9.03
C ALA A 411 -6.06 5.28 8.57
N THR A 412 -5.86 4.21 7.80
CA THR A 412 -6.93 3.29 7.37
C THR A 412 -7.54 2.55 8.56
N ASN A 413 -6.70 2.04 9.46
CA ASN A 413 -7.14 1.35 10.67
C ASN A 413 -7.90 2.30 11.61
N GLU A 414 -7.44 3.54 11.78
CA GLU A 414 -8.16 4.58 12.52
C GLU A 414 -9.54 4.86 11.92
N ALA A 415 -9.63 5.02 10.59
CA ALA A 415 -10.92 5.24 9.90
C ALA A 415 -11.87 4.04 10.08
N SER A 416 -11.34 2.81 10.03
CA SER A 416 -12.11 1.58 10.28
C SER A 416 -12.65 1.53 11.72
N ILE A 417 -11.86 1.92 12.72
CA ILE A 417 -12.31 1.98 14.12
C ILE A 417 -13.45 2.98 14.29
N VAL A 418 -13.33 4.18 13.68
CA VAL A 418 -14.40 5.20 13.72
C VAL A 418 -15.69 4.69 13.08
N LEU A 419 -15.60 4.01 11.93
CA LEU A 419 -16.76 3.40 11.28
C LEU A 419 -17.45 2.34 12.15
N ASN A 420 -16.68 1.43 12.73
CA ASN A 420 -17.21 0.36 13.59
C ASN A 420 -17.85 0.92 14.87
N ALA A 421 -17.20 1.89 15.51
CA ALA A 421 -17.74 2.56 16.68
C ALA A 421 -19.05 3.30 16.36
N GLY A 422 -19.11 3.99 15.22
CA GLY A 422 -20.31 4.66 14.73
C GLY A 422 -21.47 3.68 14.50
N TYR A 423 -21.21 2.56 13.82
CA TYR A 423 -22.23 1.53 13.58
C TYR A 423 -22.75 0.88 14.86
N HIS A 424 -21.87 0.58 15.83
CA HIS A 424 -22.28 0.03 17.12
C HIS A 424 -23.17 1.00 17.91
N GLU A 425 -22.80 2.28 17.94
CA GLU A 425 -23.61 3.31 18.61
C GLU A 425 -24.98 3.48 17.94
N GLU A 426 -25.06 3.39 16.61
CA GLU A 426 -26.33 3.43 15.88
C GLU A 426 -27.26 2.29 16.24
N ARG A 427 -26.73 1.07 16.39
CA ARG A 427 -27.52 -0.08 16.87
C ARG A 427 -28.06 0.15 18.27
N ARG A 428 -27.19 0.58 19.19
CA ARG A 428 -27.58 0.89 20.57
C ARG A 428 -28.65 1.99 20.66
N MET A 429 -28.54 3.02 19.83
CA MET A 429 -29.53 4.10 19.72
C MET A 429 -30.85 3.59 19.15
N GLY A 430 -30.79 2.77 18.09
CA GLY A 430 -31.97 2.15 17.49
C GLY A 430 -32.75 1.30 18.49
N ASP A 431 -32.06 0.48 19.28
CA ASP A 431 -32.67 -0.33 20.35
C ASP A 431 -33.31 0.53 21.44
N ALA A 432 -32.76 1.73 21.69
CA ALA A 432 -33.32 2.72 22.62
C ALA A 432 -34.39 3.63 21.99
N GLY A 433 -34.79 3.40 20.74
CA GLY A 433 -35.74 4.25 20.01
C GLY A 433 -35.22 5.67 19.70
N GLN A 434 -33.91 5.88 19.77
CA GLN A 434 -33.24 7.16 19.54
C GLN A 434 -32.72 7.25 18.11
N LEU A 435 -32.67 8.47 17.58
CA LEU A 435 -32.07 8.73 16.27
C LEU A 435 -30.54 8.60 16.34
N PRO A 436 -29.88 8.14 15.26
CA PRO A 436 -28.42 8.17 15.13
C PRO A 436 -27.84 9.54 15.45
N ARG A 437 -26.76 9.57 16.25
CA ARG A 437 -26.01 10.82 16.54
C ARG A 437 -25.24 11.33 15.33
N LEU A 438 -24.71 10.43 14.50
CA LEU A 438 -23.98 10.79 13.29
C LEU A 438 -24.95 11.06 12.15
N PRO A 439 -24.92 12.25 11.53
CA PRO A 439 -25.72 12.53 10.34
C PRO A 439 -25.34 11.57 9.18
N PRO A 440 -26.28 11.22 8.29
CA PRO A 440 -26.00 10.35 7.14
C PRO A 440 -24.82 10.82 6.27
N ALA A 441 -24.67 12.14 6.10
CA ALA A 441 -23.56 12.73 5.35
C ALA A 441 -22.20 12.48 6.00
N GLU A 442 -22.13 12.53 7.34
CA GLU A 442 -20.91 12.25 8.08
C GLU A 442 -20.55 10.76 7.97
N ARG A 443 -21.54 9.87 8.07
CA ARG A 443 -21.33 8.44 7.85
C ARG A 443 -20.78 8.15 6.45
N ALA A 444 -21.38 8.77 5.42
CA ALA A 444 -20.91 8.62 4.04
C ALA A 444 -19.47 9.12 3.87
N TYR A 445 -19.13 10.23 4.53
CA TYR A 445 -17.76 10.75 4.53
C TYR A 445 -16.77 9.78 5.19
N GLN A 446 -17.11 9.15 6.32
CA GLN A 446 -16.23 8.17 6.96
C GLN A 446 -15.99 6.94 6.08
N TRP A 447 -17.01 6.46 5.36
CA TRP A 447 -16.85 5.38 4.38
C TRP A 447 -16.01 5.79 3.17
N LEU A 448 -16.23 7.01 2.65
CA LEU A 448 -15.40 7.60 1.60
C LEU A 448 -13.93 7.63 2.03
N LEU A 449 -13.64 8.15 3.23
CA LEU A 449 -12.31 8.24 3.79
C LEU A 449 -11.65 6.86 3.95
N TYR A 450 -12.38 5.88 4.49
CA TYR A 450 -11.87 4.53 4.65
C TYR A 450 -11.50 3.90 3.30
N HIS A 451 -12.41 3.95 2.32
CA HIS A 451 -12.17 3.34 1.01
C HIS A 451 -11.06 4.05 0.21
N ASP A 452 -10.98 5.38 0.31
CA ASP A 452 -9.92 6.19 -0.29
C ASP A 452 -8.55 5.82 0.31
N LEU A 453 -8.44 5.72 1.64
CA LEU A 453 -7.19 5.30 2.28
C LEU A 453 -6.83 3.83 1.98
N ALA A 454 -7.79 2.91 2.08
CA ALA A 454 -7.59 1.47 1.89
C ALA A 454 -7.23 1.07 0.45
N SER A 455 -7.44 1.98 -0.52
CA SER A 455 -7.21 1.70 -1.94
C SER A 455 -5.91 2.31 -2.47
N HIS A 456 -5.10 2.91 -1.60
CA HIS A 456 -3.69 3.20 -1.89
C HIS A 456 -2.86 1.92 -1.75
N VAL A 457 -2.34 1.42 -2.87
CA VAL A 457 -1.62 0.15 -2.94
C VAL A 457 -0.16 0.35 -3.37
N LEU A 458 0.68 -0.61 -2.99
CA LEU A 458 2.06 -0.72 -3.48
C LEU A 458 2.14 -1.77 -4.60
N LEU A 459 2.71 -1.36 -5.72
CA LEU A 459 3.11 -2.18 -6.84
C LEU A 459 4.64 -2.30 -6.84
N GLY A 460 5.15 -3.52 -6.97
CA GLY A 460 6.54 -3.88 -6.72
C GLY A 460 6.71 -4.79 -5.49
N ASP A 461 7.92 -5.30 -5.31
CA ASP A 461 8.33 -6.04 -4.12
C ASP A 461 8.35 -5.11 -2.89
N PRO A 462 7.59 -5.40 -1.83
CA PRO A 462 7.48 -4.52 -0.67
C PRO A 462 8.80 -4.37 0.09
N ALA A 463 9.77 -5.25 -0.13
CA ALA A 463 11.07 -5.19 0.51
C ALA A 463 12.06 -4.25 -0.19
N VAL A 464 11.78 -3.72 -1.39
CA VAL A 464 12.71 -2.77 -2.04
C VAL A 464 12.84 -1.47 -1.23
N ARG A 465 13.99 -0.81 -1.33
CA ARG A 465 14.25 0.50 -0.73
C ARG A 465 15.12 1.33 -1.67
N LEU A 466 15.21 2.64 -1.42
CA LEU A 466 16.14 3.47 -2.18
C LEU A 466 17.59 2.99 -1.97
N PRO A 467 18.40 2.89 -3.04
CA PRO A 467 19.80 2.50 -2.96
C PRO A 467 20.66 3.69 -2.48
N LEU A 468 20.47 4.06 -1.21
CA LEU A 468 21.24 5.09 -0.51
C LEU A 468 22.44 4.47 0.22
N ALA A 469 23.49 5.27 0.42
CA ALA A 469 24.62 4.88 1.23
C ALA A 469 24.17 4.59 2.66
N ALA A 470 24.59 3.44 3.20
CA ALA A 470 24.29 3.07 4.58
C ALA A 470 24.75 4.17 5.55
N PHE A 471 23.88 4.56 6.46
CA PHE A 471 24.20 5.54 7.48
C PHE A 471 25.24 4.93 8.45
N PRO A 472 26.41 5.55 8.65
CA PRO A 472 27.32 5.13 9.71
C PRO A 472 26.66 5.46 11.05
N GLY A 473 25.99 4.48 11.66
CA GLY A 473 25.27 4.63 12.93
C GLY A 473 23.93 3.90 13.04
N GLY A 474 23.44 3.27 11.98
CA GLY A 474 22.14 2.58 11.95
C GLY A 474 22.24 1.07 11.79
N HIS A 475 22.96 0.37 12.67
CA HIS A 475 22.81 -1.08 12.85
C HIS A 475 22.20 -1.33 14.23
N PRO A 476 20.97 -1.87 14.34
CA PRO A 476 20.59 -2.66 15.48
C PRO A 476 21.18 -4.07 15.26
N GLY A 477 21.91 -4.61 16.24
CA GLY A 477 22.32 -6.02 16.19
C GLY A 477 23.80 -6.27 15.92
N ALA A 478 24.68 -5.61 16.64
CA ALA A 478 25.96 -6.21 17.00
C ALA A 478 26.25 -5.90 18.46
N LEU A 479 25.58 -6.63 19.37
CA LEU A 479 26.06 -6.76 20.74
C LEU A 479 27.44 -7.43 20.67
N GLY A 480 28.48 -6.60 20.66
CA GLY A 480 29.86 -7.04 20.72
C GLY A 480 30.04 -7.94 21.94
N LYS A 481 30.46 -9.18 21.69
CA LYS A 481 30.99 -10.08 22.72
C LYS A 481 32.16 -9.36 23.39
N HIS A 482 31.92 -8.72 24.53
CA HIS A 482 32.98 -8.30 25.42
C HIS A 482 33.62 -9.55 26.02
N GLY A 483 34.73 -9.97 25.40
CA GLY A 483 35.64 -10.94 25.96
C GLY A 483 36.20 -10.41 27.28
N ARG A 484 35.78 -11.01 28.40
CA ARG A 484 36.47 -10.86 29.67
C ARG A 484 37.81 -11.60 29.58
N SER A 485 38.85 -10.87 29.22
CA SER A 485 40.23 -11.22 29.55
C SER A 485 40.60 -10.50 30.84
N ARG A 486 40.72 -11.24 31.95
CA ARG A 486 41.61 -10.91 33.06
C ARG A 486 42.13 -12.21 33.67
N LYS A 487 43.35 -12.59 33.26
CA LYS A 487 44.25 -13.43 34.06
C LYS A 487 45.05 -12.54 35.01
N ALA A 488 45.12 -12.99 36.26
CA ALA A 488 46.24 -12.94 37.20
C ALA A 488 47.17 -11.71 37.22
N ARG A 489 47.13 -10.95 38.32
CA ARG A 489 48.11 -11.05 39.42
C ARG A 489 47.56 -10.35 40.66
#